data_AF-A0A800BZ05-F1
#
_entry.id   AF-A0A800BZ05-F1
#
_cell.length_a   1.000
_cell.length_b   1.000
_cell.length_c   1.000
_cell.angle_alpha   90.00
_cell.angle_beta   90.00
_cell.angle_gamma   90.00
#
_symmetry.space_group_name_H-M   'P 1'
#
loop_
_entity.id
_entity.type
_entity.pdbx_description
1 polymer ?
#
loop_
_entity_poly.entity_id
_entity_poly.type
_entity_poly.pdbx_seq_one_letter_code
_entity_poly.pdbx_strand_id
1 'polypeptide(L)'
;MNTSSVPSQKIAAAAIAGYENITVWSDLLDRINVFPVADGDTGMNLRVSLAPLRDCGISLEFAVAQLAASGRGNSGNIAVAFFREFLSLAETGLAGQARQGRARAWEAIANPCSGTMLAVFDALCSLLDEESEDALSFIKIREHLQQAVFTTEKQLSELSEAGVVDSGALGMFCFFDAFFQEYTGQKIDTSPVMELFGNSLCINASFQPPATDEYCVEARLVTKGQKDGIFSRIANLGNSVVVVPDDSGMKVHLHTRNPEQLRDKLSLLGDVVDWSNEAMDPMIGSADQKSFSNNQVRIMSDAAGSIPLELARAYGIILLDSYILAGDQATPESLFSSEQLYVLMNGGTRVSTAQASNHERHLHYQAAIQQYEKVLYLCTGS
;
A
#
# COMPACT_ATOMS: atom_id res chain seq x y z
N MET A 1 -0.46 -36.92 8.46
CA MET A 1 -1.30 -35.72 8.63
C MET A 1 -0.35 -34.54 8.72
N ASN A 2 -0.45 -33.61 7.78
CA ASN A 2 0.55 -32.56 7.53
C ASN A 2 0.33 -31.40 8.52
N THR A 3 0.92 -31.47 9.72
CA THR A 3 0.79 -30.46 10.78
C THR A 3 1.41 -29.11 10.42
N SER A 4 2.25 -29.07 9.38
CA SER A 4 2.85 -27.85 8.81
C SER A 4 1.89 -26.99 7.96
N SER A 5 0.68 -27.47 7.65
CA SER A 5 -0.26 -26.77 6.75
C SER A 5 -1.22 -25.79 7.42
N VAL A 6 -1.47 -25.93 8.73
CA VAL A 6 -2.48 -25.13 9.43
C VAL A 6 -2.00 -23.70 9.76
N PRO A 7 -0.75 -23.49 10.24
CA PRO A 7 -0.25 -22.14 10.50
C PRO A 7 -0.15 -21.29 9.22
N SER A 8 0.27 -21.88 8.10
CA SER A 8 0.40 -21.18 6.82
C SER A 8 -0.96 -20.77 6.25
N GLN A 9 -1.98 -21.63 6.34
CA GLN A 9 -3.34 -21.28 5.90
C GLN A 9 -3.95 -20.15 6.74
N LYS A 10 -3.71 -20.16 8.05
CA LYS A 10 -4.19 -19.11 8.96
C LYS A 10 -3.57 -17.75 8.66
N ILE A 11 -2.25 -17.71 8.45
CA ILE A 11 -1.54 -16.49 8.06
C ILE A 11 -1.99 -16.02 6.68
N ALA A 12 -2.18 -16.94 5.73
CA ALA A 12 -2.67 -16.59 4.40
C ALA A 12 -4.07 -15.96 4.45
N ALA A 13 -5.01 -16.53 5.19
CA ALA A 13 -6.34 -15.95 5.38
C ALA A 13 -6.27 -14.54 6.01
N ALA A 14 -5.45 -14.37 7.03
CA ALA A 14 -5.22 -13.08 7.66
C ALA A 14 -4.58 -12.04 6.71
N ALA A 15 -3.63 -12.47 5.86
CA ALA A 15 -2.99 -11.59 4.87
C ALA A 15 -3.97 -11.15 3.78
N ILE A 16 -4.87 -12.04 3.34
CA ILE A 16 -5.96 -11.70 2.41
C ILE A 16 -6.87 -10.64 3.05
N ALA A 17 -7.32 -10.86 4.28
CA ALA A 17 -8.18 -9.91 5.00
C ALA A 17 -7.50 -8.54 5.16
N GLY A 18 -6.21 -8.52 5.50
CA GLY A 18 -5.42 -7.29 5.58
C GLY A 18 -5.32 -6.56 4.24
N TYR A 19 -5.07 -7.28 3.16
CA TYR A 19 -5.01 -6.72 1.81
C TYR A 19 -6.36 -6.11 1.40
N GLU A 20 -7.45 -6.86 1.53
CA GLU A 20 -8.81 -6.40 1.19
C GLU A 20 -9.20 -5.15 2.00
N ASN A 21 -8.79 -5.05 3.27
CA ASN A 21 -9.08 -3.84 4.04
C ASN A 21 -8.25 -2.63 3.57
N ILE A 22 -6.98 -2.81 3.18
CA ILE A 22 -6.20 -1.72 2.56
C ILE A 22 -6.86 -1.21 1.28
N THR A 23 -7.30 -2.11 0.38
CA THR A 23 -7.85 -1.70 -0.92
C THR A 23 -9.08 -0.81 -0.76
N VAL A 24 -9.90 -1.12 0.24
CA VAL A 24 -11.11 -0.36 0.60
C VAL A 24 -10.79 1.05 1.09
N TRP A 25 -9.69 1.23 1.80
CA TRP A 25 -9.26 2.54 2.31
C TRP A 25 -8.30 3.28 1.37
N SER A 26 -7.89 2.69 0.25
CA SER A 26 -6.92 3.27 -0.70
C SER A 26 -7.21 4.73 -1.05
N ASP A 27 -8.45 5.07 -1.41
CA ASP A 27 -8.82 6.45 -1.76
C ASP A 27 -8.70 7.41 -0.58
N LEU A 28 -8.93 6.94 0.65
CA LEU A 28 -8.71 7.76 1.84
C LEU A 28 -7.22 7.99 2.06
N LEU A 29 -6.40 6.95 1.91
CA LEU A 29 -4.94 7.06 2.05
C LEU A 29 -4.35 8.05 1.05
N ASP A 30 -4.80 7.99 -0.22
CA ASP A 30 -4.45 8.94 -1.27
C ASP A 30 -4.85 10.38 -0.87
N ARG A 31 -6.06 10.58 -0.33
CA ARG A 31 -6.56 11.90 0.07
C ARG A 31 -5.79 12.57 1.21
N ILE A 32 -5.24 11.80 2.14
CA ILE A 32 -4.48 12.34 3.28
C ILE A 32 -2.96 12.29 3.06
N ASN A 33 -2.51 11.85 1.88
CA ASN A 33 -1.11 11.78 1.54
C ASN A 33 -0.53 13.19 1.38
N VAL A 34 0.23 13.64 2.38
CA VAL A 34 0.92 14.94 2.39
C VAL A 34 2.43 14.82 2.64
N PHE A 35 2.94 13.60 2.87
CA PHE A 35 4.34 13.34 3.22
C PHE A 35 4.88 12.09 2.51
N PRO A 36 6.12 12.11 1.98
CA PRO A 36 7.02 13.27 1.91
C PRO A 36 6.58 14.29 0.85
N VAL A 37 5.69 13.89 -0.05
CA VAL A 37 5.10 14.77 -1.07
C VAL A 37 3.59 14.51 -1.14
N ALA A 38 2.81 15.57 -1.41
CA ALA A 38 1.36 15.52 -1.50
C ALA A 38 0.86 15.15 -2.92
N ASP A 39 1.37 14.05 -3.48
CA ASP A 39 1.05 13.56 -4.82
C ASP A 39 -0.18 12.63 -4.86
N GLY A 40 -0.71 12.25 -3.70
CA GLY A 40 -1.98 11.55 -3.59
C GLY A 40 -1.94 10.10 -4.11
N ASP A 41 -0.81 9.42 -3.96
CA ASP A 41 -0.62 8.07 -4.52
C ASP A 41 -0.40 6.94 -3.49
N THR A 42 -0.32 7.23 -2.18
CA THR A 42 0.05 6.24 -1.16
C THR A 42 -0.85 5.00 -1.17
N GLY A 43 -2.17 5.19 -1.20
CA GLY A 43 -3.12 4.09 -1.23
C GLY A 43 -2.99 3.27 -2.50
N MET A 44 -2.92 3.93 -3.66
CA MET A 44 -2.71 3.25 -4.94
C MET A 44 -1.42 2.42 -4.93
N ASN A 45 -0.31 3.02 -4.48
CA ASN A 45 0.99 2.37 -4.38
C ASN A 45 0.94 1.14 -3.46
N LEU A 46 0.30 1.23 -2.28
CA LEU A 46 0.12 0.10 -1.38
C LEU A 46 -0.75 -1.00 -2.00
N ARG A 47 -1.87 -0.62 -2.62
CA ARG A 47 -2.79 -1.55 -3.29
C ARG A 47 -2.12 -2.33 -4.41
N VAL A 48 -1.32 -1.66 -5.26
CA VAL A 48 -0.57 -2.32 -6.34
C VAL A 48 0.49 -3.25 -5.75
N SER A 49 1.23 -2.75 -4.77
CA SER A 49 2.41 -3.45 -4.23
C SER A 49 2.05 -4.72 -3.47
N LEU A 50 0.92 -4.71 -2.78
CA LEU A 50 0.45 -5.82 -1.96
C LEU A 50 -0.55 -6.72 -2.69
N ALA A 51 -0.86 -6.46 -3.97
CA ALA A 51 -1.77 -7.25 -4.78
C ALA A 51 -1.50 -8.78 -4.76
N PRO A 52 -0.23 -9.27 -4.71
CA PRO A 52 0.03 -10.70 -4.58
C PRO A 52 -0.61 -11.37 -3.35
N LEU A 53 -0.92 -10.62 -2.29
CA LEU A 53 -1.53 -11.14 -1.07
C LEU A 53 -3.00 -11.55 -1.25
N ARG A 54 -3.67 -11.04 -2.28
CA ARG A 54 -5.08 -11.36 -2.54
C ARG A 54 -5.34 -12.87 -2.70
N ASP A 55 -4.43 -13.55 -3.39
CA ASP A 55 -4.57 -14.96 -3.75
C ASP A 55 -3.55 -15.84 -3.01
N CYS A 56 -2.95 -15.33 -1.93
CA CYS A 56 -1.90 -16.04 -1.19
C CYS A 56 -2.41 -17.29 -0.45
N GLY A 57 -3.72 -17.53 -0.43
CA GLY A 57 -4.33 -18.77 0.05
C GLY A 57 -3.97 -20.00 -0.80
N ILE A 58 -3.54 -19.80 -2.06
CA ILE A 58 -3.05 -20.87 -2.94
C ILE A 58 -1.62 -21.26 -2.55
N SER A 59 -0.74 -20.28 -2.42
CA SER A 59 0.62 -20.43 -1.88
C SER A 59 1.11 -19.08 -1.34
N LEU A 60 1.35 -19.05 -0.03
CA LEU A 60 1.89 -17.86 0.63
C LEU A 60 3.32 -17.59 0.19
N GLU A 61 4.11 -18.63 0.00
CA GLU A 61 5.50 -18.54 -0.44
C GLU A 61 5.60 -17.92 -1.83
N PHE A 62 4.71 -18.32 -2.75
CA PHE A 62 4.65 -17.73 -4.08
C PHE A 62 4.21 -16.26 -4.04
N ALA A 63 3.20 -15.92 -3.23
CA ALA A 63 2.79 -14.53 -3.04
C ALA A 63 3.94 -13.66 -2.49
N VAL A 64 4.65 -14.14 -1.47
CA VAL A 64 5.82 -13.47 -0.88
C VAL A 64 6.94 -13.28 -1.91
N ALA A 65 7.20 -14.26 -2.76
CA ALA A 65 8.17 -14.13 -3.85
C ALA A 65 7.77 -13.03 -4.85
N GLN A 66 6.48 -12.92 -5.18
CA GLN A 66 5.97 -11.89 -6.10
C GLN A 66 6.00 -10.47 -5.51
N LEU A 67 5.94 -10.31 -4.19
CA LEU A 67 6.01 -8.98 -3.55
C LEU A 67 7.25 -8.20 -3.97
N ALA A 68 8.41 -8.86 -4.11
CA ALA A 68 9.68 -8.21 -4.45
C ALA A 68 9.62 -7.38 -5.74
N ALA A 69 8.94 -7.90 -6.77
CA ALA A 69 8.77 -7.22 -8.04
C ALA A 69 7.64 -6.18 -8.01
N SER A 70 6.70 -6.31 -7.07
CA SER A 70 5.43 -5.57 -7.07
C SER A 70 5.52 -4.17 -6.46
N GLY A 71 6.56 -3.86 -5.66
CA GLY A 71 6.69 -2.57 -4.96
C GLY A 71 6.56 -1.35 -5.90
N ARG A 72 5.65 -0.43 -5.62
CA ARG A 72 5.46 0.82 -6.37
C ARG A 72 5.55 2.01 -5.45
N GLY A 73 6.20 3.06 -5.91
CA GLY A 73 6.38 4.28 -5.15
C GLY A 73 7.19 4.09 -3.86
N ASN A 74 7.27 5.15 -3.06
CA ASN A 74 7.94 5.09 -1.77
C ASN A 74 7.23 4.12 -0.81
N SER A 75 5.91 4.32 -0.62
CA SER A 75 5.09 3.57 0.33
C SER A 75 5.04 2.07 0.02
N GLY A 76 4.86 1.70 -1.24
CA GLY A 76 4.77 0.31 -1.67
C GLY A 76 6.09 -0.45 -1.54
N ASN A 77 7.23 0.19 -1.88
CA ASN A 77 8.54 -0.45 -1.70
C ASN A 77 8.87 -0.68 -0.21
N ILE A 78 8.53 0.26 0.68
CA ILE A 78 8.72 0.10 2.13
C ILE A 78 7.83 -1.04 2.67
N ALA A 79 6.55 -1.05 2.30
CA ALA A 79 5.61 -2.09 2.72
C ALA A 79 6.06 -3.48 2.23
N VAL A 80 6.47 -3.61 0.96
CA VAL A 80 7.00 -4.86 0.41
C VAL A 80 8.23 -5.34 1.19
N ALA A 81 9.15 -4.44 1.55
CA ALA A 81 10.32 -4.81 2.34
C ALA A 81 9.93 -5.41 3.71
N PHE A 82 8.90 -4.86 4.35
CA PHE A 82 8.33 -5.42 5.59
C PHE A 82 7.66 -6.78 5.36
N PHE A 83 6.70 -6.85 4.44
CA PHE A 83 5.82 -8.00 4.29
C PHE A 83 6.52 -9.24 3.77
N ARG A 84 7.61 -9.09 3.01
CA ARG A 84 8.42 -10.22 2.57
C ARG A 84 8.97 -11.04 3.73
N GLU A 85 9.38 -10.36 4.81
CA GLU A 85 9.89 -11.04 6.00
C GLU A 85 8.74 -11.40 6.95
N PHE A 86 7.75 -10.51 7.12
CA PHE A 86 6.63 -10.73 8.03
C PHE A 86 5.81 -11.97 7.68
N LEU A 87 5.61 -12.22 6.38
CA LEU A 87 4.84 -13.34 5.88
C LEU A 87 5.71 -14.54 5.48
N SER A 88 7.02 -14.47 5.70
CA SER A 88 7.92 -15.60 5.45
C SER A 88 7.59 -16.75 6.40
N LEU A 89 7.55 -17.99 5.94
CA LEU A 89 7.26 -19.17 6.80
C LEU A 89 8.46 -19.60 7.67
N ALA A 90 9.27 -18.64 8.14
CA ALA A 90 10.39 -18.91 9.03
C ALA A 90 9.93 -19.44 10.39
N GLU A 91 10.75 -20.28 11.05
CA GLU A 91 10.46 -20.88 12.37
C GLU A 91 10.49 -19.88 13.54
N THR A 92 10.55 -18.57 13.28
CA THR A 92 10.71 -17.53 14.32
C THR A 92 9.41 -17.02 14.93
N GLY A 93 8.26 -17.44 14.40
CA GLY A 93 6.94 -16.91 14.78
C GLY A 93 6.71 -15.45 14.38
N LEU A 94 5.52 -14.94 14.66
CA LEU A 94 5.07 -13.58 14.30
C LEU A 94 5.99 -12.48 14.87
N ALA A 95 6.45 -12.63 16.11
CA ALA A 95 7.35 -11.65 16.73
C ALA A 95 8.69 -11.57 15.98
N GLY A 96 9.29 -12.72 15.66
CA GLY A 96 10.56 -12.77 14.92
C GLY A 96 10.42 -12.32 13.46
N GLN A 97 9.30 -12.66 12.83
CA GLN A 97 8.93 -12.21 11.49
C GLN A 97 8.73 -10.69 11.45
N ALA A 98 7.99 -10.12 12.40
CA ALA A 98 7.80 -8.68 12.53
C ALA A 98 9.13 -7.96 12.76
N ARG A 99 10.01 -8.47 13.62
CA ARG A 99 11.34 -7.88 13.86
C ARG A 99 12.18 -7.84 12.59
N GLN A 100 12.17 -8.90 11.80
CA GLN A 100 12.88 -8.96 10.51
C GLN A 100 12.27 -7.99 9.50
N GLY A 101 10.95 -7.97 9.36
CA GLY A 101 10.24 -7.05 8.47
C GLY A 101 10.48 -5.60 8.83
N ARG A 102 10.40 -5.26 10.12
CA ARG A 102 10.74 -3.94 10.65
C ARG A 102 12.17 -3.57 10.26
N ALA A 103 13.15 -4.43 10.54
CA ALA A 103 14.55 -4.15 10.19
C ALA A 103 14.71 -3.89 8.68
N ARG A 104 14.07 -4.68 7.82
CA ARG A 104 14.11 -4.48 6.37
C ARG A 104 13.46 -3.17 5.91
N ALA A 105 12.31 -2.82 6.47
CA ALA A 105 11.63 -1.58 6.13
C ALA A 105 12.49 -0.35 6.50
N TRP A 106 13.14 -0.38 7.66
CA TRP A 106 14.07 0.67 8.09
C TRP A 106 15.34 0.71 7.22
N GLU A 107 15.93 -0.44 6.91
CA GLU A 107 17.13 -0.56 6.06
C GLU A 107 16.88 -0.14 4.61
N ALA A 108 15.64 -0.26 4.12
CA ALA A 108 15.29 0.08 2.75
C ALA A 108 15.35 1.59 2.48
N ILE A 109 15.26 2.43 3.50
CA ILE A 109 15.11 3.88 3.35
C ILE A 109 16.44 4.57 3.67
N ALA A 110 16.89 5.48 2.81
CA ALA A 110 18.14 6.21 3.03
C ALA A 110 18.08 7.15 4.25
N ASN A 111 16.96 7.84 4.44
CA ASN A 111 16.70 8.76 5.54
C ASN A 111 15.37 8.40 6.20
N PRO A 112 15.33 7.35 7.04
CA PRO A 112 14.09 6.91 7.66
C PRO A 112 13.59 7.95 8.67
N CYS A 113 12.28 8.18 8.66
CA CYS A 113 11.62 9.13 9.56
C CYS A 113 10.66 8.40 10.49
N SER A 114 10.84 8.56 11.80
CA SER A 114 9.76 8.35 12.77
C SER A 114 8.59 9.28 12.42
N GLY A 115 7.36 8.81 12.56
CA GLY A 115 6.16 9.55 12.13
C GLY A 115 5.60 9.11 10.78
N THR A 116 6.11 8.00 10.24
CA THR A 116 5.62 7.33 9.02
C THR A 116 5.09 5.93 9.36
N MET A 117 4.77 5.12 8.35
CA MET A 117 4.44 3.70 8.52
C MET A 117 5.44 2.90 9.37
N LEU A 118 6.71 3.32 9.43
CA LEU A 118 7.72 2.71 10.31
C LEU A 118 7.31 2.72 11.78
N ALA A 119 6.56 3.74 12.23
CA ALA A 119 6.07 3.82 13.60
C ALA A 119 5.09 2.68 13.94
N VAL A 120 4.29 2.24 12.95
CA VAL A 120 3.36 1.11 13.11
C VAL A 120 4.13 -0.21 13.18
N PHE A 121 5.17 -0.38 12.37
CA PHE A 121 6.05 -1.56 12.45
C PHE A 121 6.79 -1.62 13.79
N ASP A 122 7.27 -0.49 14.29
CA ASP A 122 7.91 -0.38 15.60
C ASP A 122 6.96 -0.77 16.72
N ALA A 123 5.73 -0.23 16.71
CA ALA A 123 4.70 -0.55 17.68
C ALA A 123 4.28 -2.03 17.62
N LEU A 124 4.12 -2.58 16.42
CA LEU A 124 3.79 -3.99 16.25
C LEU A 124 4.88 -4.89 16.84
N CYS A 125 6.15 -4.63 16.53
CA CYS A 125 7.27 -5.39 17.10
C CYS A 125 7.30 -5.30 18.62
N SER A 126 7.17 -4.09 19.18
CA SER A 126 7.18 -3.89 20.63
C SER A 126 6.10 -4.71 21.32
N LEU A 127 4.89 -4.74 20.76
CA LEU A 127 3.80 -5.51 21.32
C LEU A 127 4.01 -7.03 21.21
N LEU A 128 4.47 -7.50 20.04
CA LEU A 128 4.69 -8.94 19.81
C LEU A 128 5.89 -9.49 20.58
N ASP A 129 6.87 -8.67 20.95
CA ASP A 129 7.98 -9.10 21.80
C ASP A 129 7.57 -9.24 23.29
N GLU A 130 6.53 -8.51 23.72
CA GLU A 130 6.01 -8.55 25.10
C GLU A 130 4.99 -9.68 25.34
N GLU A 131 4.28 -10.11 24.29
CA GLU A 131 3.20 -11.09 24.40
C GLU A 131 3.50 -12.39 23.66
N SER A 132 3.18 -13.53 24.27
CA SER A 132 3.15 -14.80 23.54
C SER A 132 2.01 -14.79 22.51
N GLU A 133 2.20 -15.42 21.35
CA GLU A 133 1.18 -15.49 20.30
C GLU A 133 -0.18 -16.01 20.78
N ASP A 134 -0.19 -16.97 21.71
CA ASP A 134 -1.41 -17.55 22.28
C ASP A 134 -2.20 -16.58 23.19
N ALA A 135 -1.55 -15.51 23.64
CA ALA A 135 -2.14 -14.49 24.51
C ALA A 135 -2.56 -13.22 23.75
N LEU A 136 -2.32 -13.17 22.43
CA LEU A 136 -2.60 -11.99 21.61
C LEU A 136 -4.08 -11.62 21.66
N SER A 137 -4.34 -10.44 22.21
CA SER A 137 -5.66 -9.81 22.20
C SER A 137 -5.80 -8.89 21.01
N PHE A 138 -6.80 -9.13 20.16
CA PHE A 138 -7.07 -8.27 19.00
C PHE A 138 -7.28 -6.81 19.42
N ILE A 139 -8.05 -6.58 20.49
CA ILE A 139 -8.29 -5.23 21.02
C ILE A 139 -7.00 -4.55 21.47
N LYS A 140 -6.11 -5.27 22.17
CA LYS A 140 -4.84 -4.70 22.61
C LYS A 140 -3.96 -4.32 21.42
N ILE A 141 -3.87 -5.18 20.40
CA ILE A 141 -3.13 -4.90 19.17
C ILE A 141 -3.71 -3.67 18.49
N ARG A 142 -5.02 -3.65 18.30
CA ARG A 142 -5.73 -2.55 17.66
C ARG A 142 -5.48 -1.22 18.37
N GLU A 143 -5.66 -1.15 19.69
CA GLU A 143 -5.42 0.06 20.48
C GLU A 143 -3.96 0.51 20.40
N HIS A 144 -3.02 -0.43 20.45
CA HIS A 144 -1.59 -0.12 20.38
C HIS A 144 -1.18 0.46 19.02
N LEU A 145 -1.63 -0.15 17.92
CA LEU A 145 -1.36 0.34 16.58
C LEU A 145 -2.11 1.64 16.29
N GLN A 146 -3.34 1.79 16.79
CA GLN A 146 -4.10 3.05 16.70
C GLN A 146 -3.30 4.20 17.34
N GLN A 147 -2.73 3.98 18.53
CA GLN A 147 -1.93 4.99 19.20
C GLN A 147 -0.67 5.33 18.39
N ALA A 148 -0.01 4.34 17.77
CA ALA A 148 1.13 4.58 16.89
C ALA A 148 0.76 5.53 15.74
N VAL A 149 -0.36 5.27 15.06
CA VAL A 149 -0.87 6.14 13.99
C VAL A 149 -1.18 7.55 14.50
N PHE A 150 -1.88 7.71 15.61
CA PHE A 150 -2.19 9.05 16.16
C PHE A 150 -0.97 9.89 16.45
N THR A 151 0.12 9.27 16.89
CA THR A 151 1.35 10.01 17.20
C THR A 151 2.04 10.57 15.96
N THR A 152 1.76 10.04 14.76
CA THR A 152 2.38 10.50 13.50
C THR A 152 2.04 11.95 13.18
N GLU A 153 0.80 12.38 13.45
CA GLU A 153 0.31 13.76 13.19
C GLU A 153 1.25 14.83 13.80
N LYS A 154 1.87 14.54 14.95
CA LYS A 154 2.72 15.49 15.68
C LYS A 154 4.22 15.28 15.49
N GLN A 155 4.63 14.25 14.73
CA GLN A 155 6.03 13.88 14.57
C GLN A 155 6.69 14.54 13.35
N LEU A 156 5.89 14.90 12.34
CA LEU A 156 6.36 15.54 11.11
C LEU A 156 5.63 16.88 10.91
N SER A 157 6.35 17.90 10.46
CA SER A 157 5.82 19.26 10.24
C SER A 157 4.65 19.27 9.27
N GLU A 158 4.80 18.56 8.15
CA GLU A 158 3.83 18.49 7.06
C GLU A 158 2.51 17.87 7.55
N LEU A 159 2.59 16.80 8.33
CA LEU A 159 1.43 16.15 8.96
C LEU A 159 0.76 17.09 9.97
N SER A 160 1.55 17.76 10.81
CA SER A 160 1.02 18.67 11.84
C SER A 160 0.38 19.92 11.24
N GLU A 161 0.92 20.45 10.14
CA GLU A 161 0.37 21.62 9.43
C GLU A 161 -0.89 21.24 8.65
N ALA A 162 -0.90 20.06 8.02
CA ALA A 162 -2.08 19.51 7.37
C ALA A 162 -3.16 19.05 8.35
N GLY A 163 -2.79 18.77 9.61
CA GLY A 163 -3.70 18.27 10.65
C GLY A 163 -4.16 16.84 10.40
N VAL A 164 -3.32 16.01 9.78
CA VAL A 164 -3.63 14.61 9.43
C VAL A 164 -2.58 13.64 9.95
N VAL A 165 -2.98 12.39 10.16
CA VAL A 165 -2.03 11.28 10.40
C VAL A 165 -1.31 10.88 9.10
N ASP A 166 -0.20 10.17 9.24
CA ASP A 166 0.53 9.63 8.08
C ASP A 166 -0.32 8.62 7.30
N SER A 167 -0.39 8.83 5.98
CA SER A 167 -1.14 7.97 5.06
C SER A 167 -0.61 6.53 5.05
N GLY A 168 0.71 6.34 5.10
CA GLY A 168 1.34 5.03 5.16
C GLY A 168 1.03 4.30 6.47
N ALA A 169 1.13 4.99 7.60
CA ALA A 169 0.83 4.46 8.93
C ALA A 169 -0.65 4.05 9.04
N LEU A 170 -1.57 4.89 8.58
CA LEU A 170 -2.99 4.53 8.53
C LEU A 170 -3.23 3.31 7.65
N GLY A 171 -2.55 3.21 6.50
CA GLY A 171 -2.61 2.04 5.64
C GLY A 171 -2.17 0.76 6.34
N MET A 172 -1.04 0.80 7.07
CA MET A 172 -0.57 -0.35 7.84
C MET A 172 -1.51 -0.69 9.00
N PHE A 173 -2.09 0.30 9.67
CA PHE A 173 -3.14 0.06 10.66
C PHE A 173 -4.34 -0.67 10.04
N CYS A 174 -4.83 -0.22 8.89
CA CYS A 174 -5.95 -0.88 8.20
C CYS A 174 -5.60 -2.33 7.87
N PHE A 175 -4.40 -2.61 7.37
CA PHE A 175 -3.95 -3.98 7.13
C PHE A 175 -3.96 -4.81 8.41
N PHE A 176 -3.29 -4.33 9.46
CA PHE A 176 -3.13 -5.10 10.69
C PHE A 176 -4.43 -5.24 11.49
N ASP A 177 -5.36 -4.29 11.41
CA ASP A 177 -6.68 -4.39 12.04
C ASP A 177 -7.41 -5.63 11.51
N ALA A 178 -7.55 -5.75 10.19
CA ALA A 178 -8.20 -6.91 9.58
C ALA A 178 -7.36 -8.20 9.70
N PHE A 179 -6.03 -8.11 9.54
CA PHE A 179 -5.13 -9.25 9.71
C PHE A 179 -5.27 -9.87 11.09
N PHE A 180 -5.19 -9.08 12.17
CA PHE A 180 -5.22 -9.62 13.52
C PHE A 180 -6.63 -10.00 13.99
N GLN A 181 -7.67 -9.37 13.45
CA GLN A 181 -9.04 -9.84 13.68
C GLN A 181 -9.23 -11.26 13.14
N GLU A 182 -8.81 -11.53 11.90
CA GLU A 182 -8.86 -12.85 11.28
C GLU A 182 -7.89 -13.83 11.95
N TYR A 183 -6.64 -13.42 12.19
CA TYR A 183 -5.61 -14.25 12.82
C TYR A 183 -6.00 -14.66 14.25
N THR A 184 -6.63 -13.79 15.03
CA THR A 184 -7.05 -14.17 16.40
C THR A 184 -8.38 -14.93 16.39
N GLY A 185 -9.14 -14.88 15.30
CA GLY A 185 -10.50 -15.41 15.19
C GLY A 185 -11.52 -14.67 16.07
N GLN A 186 -11.15 -13.50 16.62
CA GLN A 186 -11.99 -12.72 17.53
C GLN A 186 -12.95 -11.82 16.73
N LYS A 187 -14.21 -12.25 16.60
CA LYS A 187 -15.27 -11.44 15.96
C LYS A 187 -15.79 -10.36 16.92
N ILE A 188 -15.00 -9.31 17.06
CA ILE A 188 -15.34 -8.16 17.90
C ILE A 188 -15.84 -7.04 17.00
N ASP A 189 -16.98 -6.47 17.35
CA ASP A 189 -17.48 -5.25 16.73
C ASP A 189 -16.63 -4.08 17.22
N THR A 190 -16.03 -3.34 16.30
CA THR A 190 -15.04 -2.32 16.62
C THR A 190 -15.40 -1.00 15.95
N SER A 191 -15.03 0.12 16.61
CA SER A 191 -15.29 1.44 16.06
C SER A 191 -14.65 1.59 14.67
N PRO A 192 -15.38 2.09 13.65
CA PRO A 192 -14.88 2.28 12.31
C PRO A 192 -13.65 3.18 12.22
N VAL A 193 -12.83 3.03 11.16
CA VAL A 193 -11.63 3.87 10.90
C VAL A 193 -11.97 5.37 10.95
N MET A 194 -13.09 5.76 10.33
CA MET A 194 -13.55 7.16 10.33
C MET A 194 -13.88 7.69 11.72
N GLU A 195 -14.41 6.85 12.62
CA GLU A 195 -14.71 7.22 14.00
C GLU A 195 -13.42 7.29 14.84
N LEU A 196 -12.52 6.33 14.63
CA LEU A 196 -11.26 6.26 15.38
C LEU A 196 -10.40 7.50 15.15
N PHE A 197 -10.15 7.89 13.91
CA PHE A 197 -9.20 8.96 13.59
C PHE A 197 -9.88 10.31 13.33
N GLY A 198 -11.19 10.33 13.08
CA GLY A 198 -12.01 11.54 13.04
C GLY A 198 -11.42 12.67 12.19
N ASN A 199 -11.15 13.81 12.82
CA ASN A 199 -10.65 15.01 12.14
C ASN A 199 -9.24 14.84 11.56
N SER A 200 -8.44 13.90 12.07
CA SER A 200 -7.09 13.64 11.56
C SER A 200 -7.07 12.93 10.20
N LEU A 201 -8.23 12.77 9.56
CA LEU A 201 -8.43 12.22 8.21
C LEU A 201 -8.84 13.29 7.18
N CYS A 202 -8.88 14.55 7.60
CA CYS A 202 -9.30 15.68 6.76
C CYS A 202 -8.18 16.72 6.72
N ILE A 203 -7.59 16.93 5.54
CA ILE A 203 -6.57 17.96 5.36
C ILE A 203 -7.17 19.33 5.68
N ASN A 204 -6.45 20.11 6.49
CA ASN A 204 -6.82 21.47 6.81
C ASN A 204 -6.87 22.33 5.53
N ALA A 205 -7.97 23.04 5.31
CA ALA A 205 -8.16 23.88 4.13
C ALA A 205 -7.10 24.98 3.96
N SER A 206 -6.39 25.36 5.03
CA SER A 206 -5.27 26.31 4.96
C SER A 206 -3.93 25.68 4.58
N PHE A 207 -3.83 24.35 4.57
CA PHE A 207 -2.61 23.65 4.16
C PHE A 207 -2.34 23.93 2.68
N GLN A 208 -1.09 24.24 2.37
CA GLN A 208 -0.62 24.47 1.01
C GLN A 208 0.61 23.60 0.82
N PRO A 209 0.52 22.51 0.05
CA PRO A 209 1.68 21.66 -0.15
C PRO A 209 2.77 22.45 -0.90
N PRO A 210 4.06 22.26 -0.53
CA PRO A 210 5.15 22.90 -1.24
C PRO A 210 5.16 22.45 -2.71
N ALA A 211 5.32 23.41 -3.62
CA ALA A 211 5.50 23.11 -5.03
C ALA A 211 6.82 22.34 -5.23
N THR A 212 6.80 21.36 -6.14
CA THR A 212 7.98 20.60 -6.53
C THR A 212 8.07 20.52 -8.06
N ASP A 213 9.30 20.53 -8.57
CA ASP A 213 9.67 20.27 -9.96
C ASP A 213 10.40 18.92 -10.11
N GLU A 214 10.29 18.08 -9.08
CA GLU A 214 10.89 16.76 -9.05
C GLU A 214 10.07 15.73 -9.84
N TYR A 215 10.76 14.66 -10.22
CA TYR A 215 10.22 13.48 -10.84
C TYR A 215 10.36 12.33 -9.87
N CYS A 216 9.30 11.54 -9.75
CA CYS A 216 9.32 10.22 -9.15
C CYS A 216 9.98 9.28 -10.15
N VAL A 217 11.06 8.60 -9.75
CA VAL A 217 11.78 7.65 -10.60
C VAL A 217 11.73 6.26 -9.98
N GLU A 218 11.28 5.28 -10.77
CA GLU A 218 11.46 3.86 -10.45
C GLU A 218 12.45 3.23 -11.44
N ALA A 219 13.35 2.40 -10.91
CA ALA A 219 14.25 1.62 -11.74
C ALA A 219 14.67 0.33 -11.04
N ARG A 220 15.06 -0.67 -11.83
CA ARG A 220 15.78 -1.83 -11.33
C ARG A 220 17.24 -1.76 -11.78
N LEU A 221 18.14 -2.00 -10.84
CA LEU A 221 19.58 -1.99 -11.04
C LEU A 221 20.11 -3.41 -10.93
N VAL A 222 20.53 -3.99 -12.05
CA VAL A 222 21.16 -5.31 -12.09
C VAL A 222 22.65 -5.14 -11.81
N THR A 223 23.11 -5.65 -10.67
CA THR A 223 24.50 -5.49 -10.23
C THR A 223 25.35 -6.69 -10.64
N LYS A 224 26.58 -6.45 -11.11
CA LYS A 224 27.52 -7.51 -11.54
C LYS A 224 28.23 -8.20 -10.36
N GLY A 225 27.51 -8.46 -9.26
CA GLY A 225 27.99 -9.23 -8.12
C GLY A 225 28.65 -8.44 -6.97
N GLN A 226 28.96 -7.16 -7.13
CA GLN A 226 29.30 -6.28 -5.99
C GLN A 226 28.01 -5.64 -5.47
N LYS A 227 27.62 -5.92 -4.23
CA LYS A 227 26.48 -5.29 -3.55
C LYS A 227 26.92 -4.29 -2.46
N ASP A 228 28.14 -4.46 -1.94
CA ASP A 228 28.67 -3.66 -0.84
C ASP A 228 28.82 -2.17 -1.21
N GLY A 229 28.28 -1.29 -0.38
CA GLY A 229 28.36 0.15 -0.54
C GLY A 229 27.49 0.74 -1.67
N ILE A 230 26.80 -0.08 -2.47
CA ILE A 230 25.89 0.42 -3.52
C ILE A 230 24.74 1.21 -2.91
N PHE A 231 24.13 0.70 -1.83
CA PHE A 231 23.08 1.41 -1.11
C PHE A 231 23.50 2.82 -0.73
N SER A 232 24.66 2.98 -0.07
CA SER A 232 25.18 4.29 0.35
C SER A 232 25.46 5.22 -0.82
N ARG A 233 25.84 4.69 -1.99
CA ARG A 233 26.02 5.50 -3.20
C ARG A 233 24.67 5.98 -3.74
N ILE A 234 23.65 5.12 -3.76
CA ILE A 234 22.28 5.44 -4.23
C ILE A 234 21.59 6.41 -3.28
N ALA A 235 21.76 6.24 -1.96
CA ALA A 235 21.19 7.07 -0.90
C ALA A 235 21.47 8.58 -1.07
N ASN A 236 22.54 8.94 -1.79
CA ASN A 236 22.96 10.32 -2.04
C ASN A 236 22.60 10.84 -3.45
N LEU A 237 21.82 10.10 -4.24
CA LEU A 237 21.51 10.45 -5.64
C LEU A 237 20.22 11.26 -5.81
N GLY A 238 19.40 11.38 -4.77
CA GLY A 238 18.14 12.12 -4.80
C GLY A 238 17.48 12.21 -3.42
N ASN A 239 16.20 12.56 -3.42
CA ASN A 239 15.36 12.67 -2.23
C ASN A 239 14.45 11.43 -2.09
N SER A 240 13.91 11.20 -0.88
CA SER A 240 12.98 10.10 -0.59
C SER A 240 13.42 8.74 -1.15
N VAL A 241 14.71 8.43 -0.97
CA VAL A 241 15.34 7.25 -1.58
C VAL A 241 14.95 5.99 -0.83
N VAL A 242 14.38 5.04 -1.56
CA VAL A 242 14.12 3.66 -1.12
C VAL A 242 14.83 2.68 -2.05
N VAL A 243 15.53 1.73 -1.44
CA VAL A 243 16.24 0.67 -2.16
C VAL A 243 15.88 -0.67 -1.54
N VAL A 244 15.27 -1.54 -2.33
CA VAL A 244 14.86 -2.88 -1.91
C VAL A 244 15.67 -3.91 -2.67
N PRO A 245 16.35 -4.86 -1.99
CA PRO A 245 17.00 -5.98 -2.66
C PRO A 245 16.01 -6.84 -3.43
N ASP A 246 16.35 -7.17 -4.68
CA ASP A 246 15.61 -8.09 -5.54
C ASP A 246 16.51 -9.29 -5.92
N ASP A 247 15.91 -10.39 -6.38
CA ASP A 247 16.63 -11.62 -6.73
C ASP A 247 17.75 -11.37 -7.75
N SER A 248 17.53 -10.42 -8.66
CA SER A 248 18.45 -10.07 -9.75
C SER A 248 19.32 -8.84 -9.49
N GLY A 249 19.09 -8.12 -8.38
CA GLY A 249 19.72 -6.81 -8.16
C GLY A 249 19.07 -5.99 -7.05
N MET A 250 18.72 -4.74 -7.36
CA MET A 250 18.06 -3.82 -6.43
C MET A 250 16.98 -3.03 -7.16
N LYS A 251 15.82 -2.88 -6.54
CA LYS A 251 14.80 -1.92 -6.95
C LYS A 251 15.06 -0.60 -6.26
N VAL A 252 14.99 0.48 -7.02
CA VAL A 252 15.28 1.84 -6.57
C VAL A 252 14.08 2.72 -6.85
N HIS A 253 13.60 3.39 -5.82
CA HIS A 253 12.65 4.50 -5.91
C HIS A 253 13.33 5.74 -5.35
N LEU A 254 13.28 6.86 -6.06
CA LEU A 254 13.75 8.14 -5.52
C LEU A 254 13.19 9.32 -6.31
N HIS A 255 13.25 10.51 -5.70
CA HIS A 255 12.80 11.75 -6.31
C HIS A 255 14.01 12.57 -6.77
N THR A 256 13.93 13.12 -7.98
CA THR A 256 15.00 13.96 -8.56
C THR A 256 14.46 15.02 -9.50
N ARG A 257 15.11 16.18 -9.56
CA ARG A 257 14.86 17.20 -10.59
C ARG A 257 15.38 16.83 -11.97
N ASN A 258 16.31 15.87 -12.06
CA ASN A 258 16.96 15.52 -13.32
C ASN A 258 17.05 13.98 -13.50
N PRO A 259 16.00 13.36 -14.09
CA PRO A 259 15.96 11.92 -14.33
C PRO A 259 17.09 11.42 -15.23
N GLU A 260 17.49 12.20 -16.25
CA GLU A 260 18.57 11.80 -17.17
C GLU A 260 19.91 11.70 -16.44
N GLN A 261 20.27 12.73 -15.67
CA GLN A 261 21.50 12.72 -14.88
C GLN A 261 21.48 11.59 -13.84
N LEU A 262 20.33 11.31 -13.24
CA LEU A 262 20.19 10.18 -12.32
C LEU A 262 20.45 8.85 -13.03
N ARG A 263 19.88 8.65 -14.22
CA ARG A 263 20.06 7.44 -15.01
C ARG A 263 21.53 7.20 -15.34
N ASP A 264 22.26 8.26 -15.70
CA ASP A 264 23.69 8.19 -15.97
C ASP A 264 24.46 7.75 -14.71
N LYS A 265 24.16 8.34 -13.55
CA LYS A 265 24.81 7.99 -12.28
C LYS A 265 24.52 6.53 -11.87
N LEU A 266 23.27 6.08 -12.04
CA LEU A 266 22.89 4.69 -11.75
C LEU A 266 23.57 3.69 -12.71
N SER A 267 23.75 4.06 -13.98
CA SER A 267 24.44 3.22 -14.97
C SER A 267 25.91 2.98 -14.64
N LEU A 268 26.53 3.82 -13.79
CA LEU A 268 27.88 3.59 -13.27
C LEU A 268 27.92 2.53 -12.15
N LEU A 269 26.76 2.13 -11.61
CA LEU A 269 26.63 1.17 -10.52
C LEU A 269 26.21 -0.22 -11.01
N GLY A 270 25.54 -0.29 -12.16
CA GLY A 270 24.99 -1.52 -12.72
C GLY A 270 24.16 -1.26 -13.97
N ASP A 271 23.59 -2.31 -14.54
CA ASP A 271 22.75 -2.18 -15.72
C ASP A 271 21.35 -1.71 -15.28
N VAL A 272 20.91 -0.55 -15.77
CA VAL A 272 19.61 0.06 -15.45
C VAL A 272 18.54 -0.51 -16.37
N VAL A 273 17.53 -1.13 -15.79
CA VAL A 273 16.39 -1.76 -16.47
C VAL A 273 15.08 -1.34 -15.82
N ASP A 274 13.96 -1.56 -16.50
CA ASP A 274 12.61 -1.24 -16.00
C ASP A 274 12.46 0.22 -15.52
N TRP A 275 13.07 1.15 -16.26
CA TRP A 275 13.07 2.58 -15.95
C TRP A 275 11.73 3.23 -16.23
N SER A 276 11.16 3.90 -15.23
CA SER A 276 10.05 4.83 -15.37
C SER A 276 10.36 6.13 -14.63
N ASN A 277 9.83 7.25 -15.14
CA ASN A 277 9.85 8.51 -14.41
C ASN A 277 8.60 9.30 -14.74
N GLU A 278 8.00 9.89 -13.71
CA GLU A 278 6.77 10.68 -13.80
C GLU A 278 6.98 11.99 -13.07
N ALA A 279 6.50 13.09 -13.66
CA ALA A 279 6.56 14.39 -13.01
C ALA A 279 5.65 14.38 -11.78
N MET A 280 6.18 14.85 -10.65
CA MET A 280 5.38 14.93 -9.43
C MET A 280 4.47 16.15 -9.51
N ASP A 281 3.17 15.94 -9.33
CA ASP A 281 2.20 17.02 -9.24
C ASP A 281 1.61 17.08 -7.82
N PRO A 282 2.08 18.03 -6.96
CA PRO A 282 1.59 18.18 -5.60
C PRO A 282 0.13 18.69 -5.52
N MET A 283 -0.55 18.89 -6.66
CA MET A 283 -1.92 19.41 -6.72
C MET A 283 -2.99 18.35 -7.04
N ILE A 284 -2.62 17.11 -7.40
CA ILE A 284 -3.61 16.05 -7.68
C ILE A 284 -4.45 15.72 -6.42
N GLY A 285 -3.89 15.89 -5.21
CA GLY A 285 -4.59 15.68 -3.95
C GLY A 285 -5.38 16.87 -3.39
N SER A 286 -5.10 18.11 -3.84
CA SER A 286 -5.63 19.34 -3.22
C SER A 286 -6.60 20.13 -4.11
N ALA A 287 -6.52 20.02 -5.44
CA ALA A 287 -7.37 20.77 -6.36
C ALA A 287 -8.86 20.34 -6.32
N ASP A 288 -9.14 19.08 -5.98
CA ASP A 288 -10.51 18.56 -5.86
C ASP A 288 -11.09 18.59 -4.44
N GLN A 289 -10.35 19.11 -3.45
CA GLN A 289 -10.91 19.40 -2.13
C GLN A 289 -11.75 20.69 -2.10
N LYS A 290 -12.49 20.98 -3.17
CA LYS A 290 -13.68 21.81 -3.05
C LYS A 290 -14.63 21.07 -2.12
N SER A 291 -14.53 21.36 -0.82
CA SER A 291 -15.57 21.20 0.20
C SER A 291 -16.77 20.43 -0.34
N PHE A 292 -16.62 19.10 -0.42
CA PHE A 292 -17.74 18.25 -0.76
C PHE A 292 -18.63 18.33 0.47
N SER A 293 -19.52 19.32 0.50
CA SER A 293 -20.46 19.51 1.60
C SER A 293 -21.14 18.18 1.91
N ASN A 294 -21.38 17.84 3.18
CA ASN A 294 -22.06 16.61 3.60
C ASN A 294 -23.37 16.31 2.82
N ASN A 295 -23.95 17.31 2.16
CA ASN A 295 -25.14 17.17 1.32
C ASN A 295 -24.92 16.66 -0.11
N GLN A 296 -23.69 16.42 -0.58
CA GLN A 296 -23.47 15.90 -1.93
C GLN A 296 -23.61 14.37 -1.97
N VAL A 297 -24.28 13.88 -3.02
CA VAL A 297 -24.43 12.44 -3.28
C VAL A 297 -23.14 11.93 -3.90
N ARG A 298 -22.47 10.99 -3.22
CA ARG A 298 -21.30 10.28 -3.74
C ARG A 298 -21.75 9.22 -4.73
N ILE A 299 -21.19 9.22 -5.94
CA ILE A 299 -21.46 8.16 -6.92
C ILE A 299 -20.51 7.00 -6.66
N MET A 300 -21.05 5.79 -6.68
CA MET A 300 -20.30 4.54 -6.65
C MET A 300 -20.67 3.72 -7.88
N SER A 301 -19.71 3.12 -8.57
CA SER A 301 -19.96 2.34 -9.78
C SER A 301 -19.05 1.12 -9.85
N ASP A 302 -19.51 0.07 -10.54
CA ASP A 302 -18.64 -1.03 -10.94
C ASP A 302 -17.61 -0.56 -11.98
N ALA A 303 -16.39 -1.09 -11.95
CA ALA A 303 -15.36 -0.79 -12.96
C ALA A 303 -15.79 -1.15 -14.40
N ALA A 304 -16.80 -2.02 -14.56
CA ALA A 304 -17.44 -2.33 -15.84
C ALA A 304 -18.02 -1.10 -16.58
N GLY A 305 -18.18 0.04 -15.89
CA GLY A 305 -18.53 1.32 -16.52
C GLY A 305 -17.44 1.94 -17.40
N SER A 306 -16.24 1.36 -17.45
CA SER A 306 -15.07 1.84 -18.21
C SER A 306 -14.73 3.32 -17.91
N ILE A 307 -14.93 3.73 -16.66
CA ILE A 307 -14.57 5.06 -16.17
C ILE A 307 -13.06 5.07 -15.90
N PRO A 308 -12.26 5.92 -16.57
CA PRO A 308 -10.83 6.02 -16.27
C PRO A 308 -10.59 6.44 -14.82
N LEU A 309 -9.55 5.89 -14.17
CA LEU A 309 -9.21 6.23 -12.77
C LEU A 309 -9.02 7.74 -12.57
N GLU A 310 -8.41 8.43 -13.54
CA GLU A 310 -8.24 9.88 -13.52
C GLU A 310 -9.60 10.61 -13.49
N LEU A 311 -10.56 10.15 -14.28
CA LEU A 311 -11.91 10.72 -14.33
C LEU A 311 -12.67 10.42 -13.04
N ALA A 312 -12.56 9.18 -12.54
CA ALA A 312 -13.17 8.80 -11.28
C ALA A 312 -12.65 9.66 -10.12
N ARG A 313 -11.33 9.89 -10.06
CA ARG A 313 -10.71 10.81 -9.09
C ARG A 313 -11.23 12.24 -9.25
N ALA A 314 -11.21 12.77 -10.48
CA ALA A 314 -11.65 14.14 -10.77
C ALA A 314 -13.09 14.46 -10.37
N TYR A 315 -13.99 13.47 -10.46
CA TYR A 315 -15.39 13.61 -10.06
C TYR A 315 -15.70 12.98 -8.71
N GLY A 316 -14.68 12.43 -8.03
CA GLY A 316 -14.81 11.69 -6.78
C GLY A 316 -15.82 10.54 -6.86
N ILE A 317 -15.80 9.77 -7.94
CA ILE A 317 -16.59 8.54 -8.13
C ILE A 317 -15.83 7.38 -7.47
N ILE A 318 -16.50 6.63 -6.61
CA ILE A 318 -15.94 5.40 -6.04
C ILE A 318 -16.08 4.29 -7.08
N LEU A 319 -14.96 3.73 -7.54
CA LEU A 319 -14.96 2.57 -8.42
C LEU A 319 -14.77 1.30 -7.61
N LEU A 320 -15.71 0.36 -7.75
CA LEU A 320 -15.54 -1.00 -7.29
C LEU A 320 -14.63 -1.76 -8.23
N ASP A 321 -13.84 -2.66 -7.67
CA ASP A 321 -12.92 -3.48 -8.44
C ASP A 321 -13.64 -4.47 -9.35
N SER A 322 -13.15 -4.54 -10.58
CA SER A 322 -13.33 -5.70 -11.46
C SER A 322 -11.96 -6.34 -11.66
N TYR A 323 -11.98 -7.60 -12.09
CA TYR A 323 -10.79 -8.42 -12.23
C TYR A 323 -10.68 -8.94 -13.65
N ILE A 324 -9.48 -8.83 -14.21
CA ILE A 324 -9.07 -9.57 -15.39
C ILE A 324 -8.58 -10.94 -14.94
N LEU A 325 -9.21 -11.99 -15.46
CA LEU A 325 -8.80 -13.38 -15.29
C LEU A 325 -8.04 -13.82 -16.53
N ALA A 326 -6.74 -14.07 -16.41
CA ALA A 326 -5.88 -14.53 -17.51
C ALA A 326 -5.17 -15.83 -17.12
N GLY A 327 -5.58 -16.94 -17.71
CA GLY A 327 -5.14 -18.27 -17.28
C GLY A 327 -5.57 -18.53 -15.83
N ASP A 328 -4.61 -18.79 -14.94
CA ASP A 328 -4.83 -19.03 -13.51
C ASP A 328 -4.62 -17.78 -12.64
N GLN A 329 -4.39 -16.62 -13.26
CA GLN A 329 -4.17 -15.36 -12.56
C GLN A 329 -5.42 -14.49 -12.58
N ALA A 330 -5.71 -13.86 -11.44
CA ALA A 330 -6.72 -12.82 -11.30
C ALA A 330 -6.03 -11.52 -10.89
N THR A 331 -6.30 -10.42 -11.58
CA THR A 331 -5.64 -9.14 -11.31
C THR A 331 -6.66 -8.02 -11.47
N PRO A 332 -6.71 -7.04 -10.54
CA PRO A 332 -7.63 -5.91 -10.69
C PRO A 332 -7.46 -5.24 -12.04
N GLU A 333 -8.57 -4.86 -12.68
CA GLU A 333 -8.57 -4.20 -13.99
C GLU A 333 -7.75 -2.91 -13.98
N SER A 334 -7.81 -2.17 -12.88
CA SER A 334 -7.00 -0.97 -12.62
C SER A 334 -5.49 -1.21 -12.64
N LEU A 335 -5.05 -2.46 -12.43
CA LEU A 335 -3.65 -2.87 -12.37
C LEU A 335 -3.21 -3.65 -13.61
N PHE A 336 -4.13 -3.93 -14.54
CA PHE A 336 -3.83 -4.74 -15.72
C PHE A 336 -3.40 -3.87 -16.90
N SER A 337 -2.16 -4.05 -17.38
CA SER A 337 -1.71 -3.37 -18.59
C SER A 337 -2.48 -3.88 -19.82
N SER A 338 -3.06 -2.96 -20.58
CA SER A 338 -3.73 -3.30 -21.84
C SER A 338 -2.75 -3.97 -22.83
N GLU A 339 -1.49 -3.56 -22.85
CA GLU A 339 -0.45 -4.19 -23.68
C GLU A 339 -0.22 -5.65 -23.27
N GLN A 340 -0.08 -5.91 -21.96
CA GLN A 340 0.07 -7.27 -21.44
C GLN A 340 -1.16 -8.13 -21.76
N LEU A 341 -2.35 -7.54 -21.68
CA LEU A 341 -3.62 -8.20 -22.00
C LEU A 341 -3.61 -8.70 -23.44
N TYR A 342 -3.26 -7.81 -24.39
CA TYR A 342 -3.21 -8.17 -25.80
C TYR A 342 -2.12 -9.19 -26.10
N VAL A 343 -0.96 -9.13 -25.43
CA VAL A 343 0.10 -10.15 -25.57
C VAL A 343 -0.41 -11.52 -25.12
N LEU A 344 -1.09 -11.60 -23.96
CA LEU A 344 -1.65 -12.85 -23.44
C LEU A 344 -2.73 -13.41 -24.37
N MET A 345 -3.66 -12.57 -24.84
CA MET A 345 -4.72 -12.97 -25.76
C MET A 345 -4.15 -13.47 -27.10
N ASN A 346 -3.16 -12.77 -27.66
CA ASN A 346 -2.49 -13.20 -28.89
C ASN A 346 -1.69 -14.49 -28.70
N GLY A 347 -1.20 -14.75 -27.49
CA GLY A 347 -0.56 -16.00 -27.09
C GLY A 347 -1.52 -17.18 -26.88
N GLY A 348 -2.83 -16.97 -27.02
CA GLY A 348 -3.85 -18.01 -26.84
C GLY A 348 -4.30 -18.23 -25.39
N THR A 349 -3.84 -17.39 -24.45
CA THR A 349 -4.31 -17.44 -23.07
C THR A 349 -5.78 -17.03 -23.00
N ARG A 350 -6.61 -17.85 -22.35
CA ARG A 350 -8.01 -17.50 -22.11
C ARG A 350 -8.07 -16.31 -21.16
N VAL A 351 -8.73 -15.25 -21.59
CA VAL A 351 -8.97 -14.04 -20.82
C VAL A 351 -10.47 -13.86 -20.60
N SER A 352 -10.87 -13.50 -19.38
CA SER A 352 -12.25 -13.14 -19.04
C SER A 352 -12.26 -12.08 -17.93
N THR A 353 -13.43 -11.56 -17.59
CA THR A 353 -13.59 -10.62 -16.48
C THR A 353 -14.43 -11.24 -15.35
N ALA A 354 -14.17 -10.81 -14.13
CA ALA A 354 -14.96 -11.16 -12.96
C ALA A 354 -15.21 -9.94 -12.08
N GLN A 355 -16.36 -9.93 -11.40
CA GLN A 355 -16.62 -8.94 -10.35
C GLN A 355 -15.81 -9.27 -9.09
N ALA A 356 -15.56 -8.25 -8.27
CA ALA A 356 -15.13 -8.42 -6.89
C ALA A 356 -16.03 -9.40 -6.12
N SER A 357 -15.46 -10.04 -5.10
CA SER A 357 -16.22 -10.97 -4.26
C SER A 357 -17.35 -10.27 -3.51
N ASN A 358 -18.36 -11.02 -3.06
CA ASN A 358 -19.42 -10.42 -2.21
C ASN A 358 -18.86 -9.80 -0.93
N HIS A 359 -17.79 -10.39 -0.39
CA HIS A 359 -17.13 -9.90 0.81
C HIS A 359 -16.45 -8.56 0.56
N GLU A 360 -15.61 -8.50 -0.48
CA GLU A 360 -14.91 -7.30 -0.92
C GLU A 360 -15.88 -6.14 -1.21
N ARG A 361 -16.96 -6.41 -1.98
CA ARG A 361 -18.00 -5.40 -2.23
C ARG A 361 -18.67 -4.91 -0.95
N HIS A 362 -18.93 -5.80 0.00
CA HIS A 362 -19.52 -5.42 1.28
C HIS A 362 -18.61 -4.48 2.08
N LEU A 363 -17.30 -4.74 2.09
CA LEU A 363 -16.32 -3.85 2.73
C LEU A 363 -16.33 -2.47 2.07
N HIS A 364 -16.33 -2.39 0.74
CA HIS A 364 -16.44 -1.12 0.02
C HIS A 364 -17.75 -0.38 0.34
N TYR A 365 -18.89 -1.08 0.42
CA TYR A 365 -20.15 -0.45 0.81
C TYR A 365 -20.10 0.10 2.24
N GLN A 366 -19.56 -0.67 3.19
CA GLN A 366 -19.40 -0.23 4.57
C GLN A 366 -18.49 1.00 4.68
N ALA A 367 -17.34 1.00 3.99
CA ALA A 367 -16.46 2.15 3.99
C ALA A 367 -17.11 3.37 3.34
N ALA A 368 -17.86 3.21 2.25
CA ALA A 368 -18.55 4.31 1.59
C ALA A 368 -19.59 4.97 2.51
N ILE A 369 -20.40 4.20 3.22
CA ILE A 369 -21.41 4.76 4.15
C ILE A 369 -20.80 5.32 5.44
N GLN A 370 -19.59 4.91 5.81
CA GLN A 370 -18.83 5.51 6.92
C GLN A 370 -18.21 6.85 6.54
N GLN A 371 -17.87 7.03 5.26
CA GLN A 371 -17.22 8.23 4.74
C GLN A 371 -18.23 9.28 4.25
N TYR A 372 -19.40 8.86 3.78
CA TYR A 372 -20.34 9.74 3.08
C TYR A 372 -21.77 9.53 3.56
N GLU A 373 -22.49 10.64 3.79
CA GLU A 373 -23.89 10.62 4.23
C GLU A 373 -24.83 10.01 3.18
N LYS A 374 -24.55 10.27 1.89
CA LYS A 374 -25.38 9.83 0.76
C LYS A 374 -24.50 9.20 -0.31
N VAL A 375 -24.76 7.93 -0.62
CA VAL A 375 -24.09 7.18 -1.69
C VAL A 375 -25.15 6.67 -2.67
N LEU A 376 -24.96 6.95 -3.96
CA LEU A 376 -25.75 6.40 -5.05
C LEU A 376 -24.90 5.37 -5.80
N TYR A 377 -25.25 4.10 -5.68
CA TYR A 377 -24.64 3.04 -6.44
C TYR A 377 -25.30 2.92 -7.82
N LEU A 378 -24.51 3.13 -8.86
CA LEU A 378 -24.87 2.97 -10.26
C LEU A 378 -24.21 1.69 -10.78
N CYS A 379 -24.99 0.61 -10.90
CA CYS A 379 -24.48 -0.63 -11.48
C CYS A 379 -24.68 -0.65 -13.00
N THR A 380 -23.62 -0.95 -13.74
CA THR A 380 -23.70 -1.30 -15.16
C THR A 380 -23.83 -2.81 -15.22
N GLY A 381 -25.06 -3.29 -15.34
CA GLY A 381 -25.41 -4.71 -15.13
C GLY A 381 -24.55 -5.72 -15.91
N SER A 382 -24.32 -6.86 -15.27
CA SER A 382 -24.04 -8.14 -15.92
C SER A 382 -25.07 -9.17 -15.46
#